data_AF-A0A8H7TVA4-F1
#
_entry.id   AF-A0A8H7TVA4-F1
#
_cell.length_a   1.000
_cell.length_b   1.000
_cell.length_c   1.000
_cell.angle_alpha   90.00
_cell.angle_beta   90.00
_cell.angle_gamma   90.00
#
_symmetry.space_group_name_H-M   'P 1'
#
loop_
_entity.id
_entity.type
_entity.pdbx_description
1 polymer ?
#
loop_
_entity_poly.entity_id
_entity_poly.type
_entity_poly.pdbx_seq_one_letter_code
_entity_poly.pdbx_strand_id
1 'polypeptide(L)'
;MKDLVTKLGEMTGRCPIWLFFTSRPDGPVGNFTLGTKRNLRQPRHDIEIFITKQLELLPKSFSKFHTDIRQGILGRAGGTFLWIHIVLKEIRKLKFPNKKSVRQVIEKTPWELDELYTELFRDVSREKHATAILAWVTYAKRPLSLRELETAVAVMVTNSDKWADCLEEMVSLDAELIEEMLGTLVDVIDGELFLIHQSLLDFLKSRPEIWQEGNLELQLPQPDLELGRTCMRFLSFGDITIPGDDISAEGHYSDAQEVDFLQYVLIFWHEHIESINDVKDDIDILKRAVQGLIGNPYRPGLACTYGSFMLYVKSQPSIFDLCLRFDIGWLASGLADPSIPELSYNFSKHDLARAARGPPNVLNHLLKDGFQITPEVVIAAAASVVSWNLKLLLETRGDEIQTTPEVVVEAAASECFGWKGTLELLLETRGDEIQITPEVVIAAAGGRDFRNLQLLLEKRGGEIQIIPEMVIAAAGGRNSRNLQLLLEKRGDEVQITPEVYMAAAGHLEREQRLGLLMEKRGDEIQKITPEMERAAAKRFSENLKLLITQKLPRFGL
;
A
#
# COMPACT_ATOMS: atom_id res chain seq x y z
N MET A 1 -12.73 -4.81 5.10
CA MET A 1 -13.20 -6.21 5.27
C MET A 1 -14.63 -6.29 5.81
N LYS A 2 -14.98 -5.58 6.90
CA LYS A 2 -16.36 -5.61 7.45
C LYS A 2 -17.44 -5.23 6.43
N ASP A 3 -17.23 -4.14 5.70
CA ASP A 3 -18.18 -3.68 4.68
C ASP A 3 -18.29 -4.65 3.50
N LEU A 4 -17.17 -5.28 3.11
CA LEU A 4 -17.15 -6.32 2.07
C LEU A 4 -18.00 -7.52 2.46
N VAL A 5 -17.85 -8.02 3.69
CA VAL A 5 -18.61 -9.17 4.20
C VAL A 5 -20.10 -8.86 4.31
N THR A 6 -20.47 -7.67 4.80
CA THR A 6 -21.87 -7.22 4.83
C THR A 6 -22.49 -7.20 3.44
N LYS A 7 -21.77 -6.64 2.45
CA LYS A 7 -22.25 -6.52 1.07
C LYS A 7 -22.36 -7.88 0.37
N LEU A 8 -21.40 -8.78 0.59
CA LEU A 8 -21.47 -10.16 0.10
C LEU A 8 -22.65 -10.91 0.74
N GLY A 9 -22.93 -10.66 2.03
CA GLY A 9 -24.11 -11.15 2.72
C GLY A 9 -25.42 -10.73 2.05
N GLU A 10 -25.57 -9.45 1.71
CA GLU A 10 -26.75 -8.93 0.98
C GLU A 10 -26.96 -9.59 -0.39
N MET A 11 -25.87 -10.04 -1.04
CA MET A 11 -25.94 -10.73 -2.33
C MET A 11 -26.41 -12.19 -2.23
N THR A 12 -26.24 -12.86 -1.09
CA THR A 12 -26.67 -14.26 -0.90
C THR A 12 -28.18 -14.45 -1.04
N GLY A 13 -28.99 -13.41 -0.80
CA GLY A 13 -30.43 -13.41 -1.06
C GLY A 13 -30.82 -13.27 -2.54
N ARG A 14 -29.87 -12.88 -3.41
CA ARG A 14 -30.09 -12.63 -4.85
C ARG A 14 -29.42 -13.66 -5.75
N CYS A 15 -28.44 -14.41 -5.25
CA CYS A 15 -27.67 -15.40 -6.00
C CYS A 15 -27.27 -16.56 -5.06
N PRO A 16 -27.21 -17.83 -5.51
CA PRO A 16 -26.94 -18.98 -4.65
C PRO A 16 -25.43 -19.12 -4.35
N ILE A 17 -24.89 -18.16 -3.59
CA ILE A 17 -23.50 -18.14 -3.16
C ILE A 17 -23.42 -18.58 -1.70
N TRP A 18 -22.65 -19.63 -1.43
CA TRP A 18 -22.36 -20.11 -0.09
C TRP A 18 -21.04 -19.50 0.39
N LEU A 19 -21.11 -18.66 1.43
CA LEU A 19 -19.94 -18.01 2.00
C LEU A 19 -19.50 -18.76 3.25
N PHE A 20 -18.23 -19.18 3.26
CA PHE A 20 -17.59 -19.79 4.40
C PHE A 20 -16.47 -18.87 4.91
N PHE A 21 -16.60 -18.41 6.15
CA PHE A 21 -15.60 -17.57 6.80
C PHE A 21 -15.05 -18.31 8.01
N THR A 22 -13.72 -18.34 8.13
CA THR A 22 -13.01 -18.84 9.31
C THR A 22 -12.20 -17.71 9.92
N SER A 23 -12.20 -17.60 11.24
CA SER A 23 -11.24 -16.76 11.96
C SER A 23 -10.87 -17.37 13.29
N ARG A 24 -9.83 -16.79 13.90
CA ARG A 24 -9.53 -16.98 15.32
C ARG A 24 -10.66 -16.43 16.20
N PRO A 25 -10.74 -16.84 17.49
CA PRO A 25 -11.76 -16.37 18.43
C PRO A 25 -11.90 -14.84 18.51
N ASP A 26 -10.76 -14.13 18.46
CA ASP A 26 -10.72 -12.65 18.51
C ASP A 26 -10.71 -11.99 17.12
N GLY A 27 -10.94 -12.79 16.07
CA GLY A 27 -10.98 -12.30 14.70
C GLY A 27 -12.26 -11.51 14.39
N PRO A 28 -12.26 -10.74 13.29
CA PRO A 28 -13.39 -9.88 12.92
C PRO A 28 -14.68 -10.65 12.62
N VAL A 29 -14.64 -11.99 12.50
CA VAL A 29 -15.82 -12.82 12.21
C VAL A 29 -16.80 -12.90 13.38
N GLY A 30 -16.33 -12.69 14.61
CA GLY A 30 -17.23 -12.55 15.78
C GLY A 30 -18.28 -11.46 15.57
N ASN A 31 -17.89 -10.38 14.89
CA ASN A 31 -18.72 -9.21 14.60
C ASN A 31 -19.66 -9.38 13.41
N PHE A 32 -19.59 -10.49 12.67
CA PHE A 32 -20.51 -10.77 11.57
C PHE A 32 -21.76 -11.50 12.10
N THR A 33 -22.94 -11.03 11.72
CA THR A 33 -24.25 -11.64 12.01
C THR A 33 -24.77 -12.41 10.79
N LEU A 34 -23.93 -13.27 10.21
CA LEU A 34 -24.28 -14.09 9.05
C LEU A 34 -24.36 -15.57 9.46
N GLY A 35 -25.57 -16.13 9.46
CA GLY A 35 -25.82 -17.57 9.49
C GLY A 35 -25.35 -18.36 10.74
N THR A 36 -25.14 -19.67 10.55
CA THR A 36 -24.74 -20.62 11.59
C THR A 36 -23.27 -20.42 11.98
N LYS A 37 -23.02 -19.97 13.21
CA LYS A 37 -21.68 -19.95 13.79
C LYS A 37 -21.34 -21.32 14.37
N ARG A 38 -20.24 -21.91 13.94
CA ARG A 38 -19.70 -23.15 14.52
C ARG A 38 -18.29 -22.90 15.01
N ASN A 39 -18.08 -23.07 16.31
CA ASN A 39 -16.73 -23.18 16.84
C ASN A 39 -16.17 -24.52 16.37
N LEU A 40 -15.13 -24.46 15.52
CA LEU A 40 -14.34 -25.63 15.14
C LEU A 40 -13.51 -26.07 16.35
N ARG A 41 -14.16 -26.69 17.34
CA ARG A 41 -13.48 -27.37 18.44
C ARG A 41 -12.98 -28.71 17.91
N GLN A 42 -11.72 -29.02 18.17
CA GLN A 42 -11.04 -30.22 17.68
C GLN A 42 -11.63 -31.47 18.35
N PRO A 43 -12.39 -32.31 17.63
CA PRO A 43 -12.79 -33.60 18.14
C PRO A 43 -11.55 -34.48 18.25
N ARG A 44 -11.40 -35.19 19.37
CA ARG A 44 -10.30 -36.16 19.59
C ARG A 44 -10.13 -37.15 18.43
N HIS A 45 -11.24 -37.49 17.77
CA HIS A 45 -11.27 -38.35 16.59
C HIS A 45 -10.50 -37.78 15.39
N ASP A 46 -10.62 -36.48 15.11
CA ASP A 46 -9.94 -35.85 13.96
C ASP A 46 -8.43 -35.82 14.18
N ILE A 47 -8.01 -35.63 15.43
CA ILE A 47 -6.61 -35.75 15.86
C ILE A 47 -6.08 -37.17 15.64
N GLU A 48 -6.85 -38.20 15.99
CA GLU A 48 -6.46 -39.59 15.77
C GLU A 48 -6.31 -39.92 14.27
N ILE A 49 -7.23 -39.42 13.43
CA ILE A 49 -7.14 -39.56 11.97
C ILE A 49 -5.88 -38.86 11.46
N PHE A 50 -5.65 -37.62 11.87
CA PHE A 50 -4.48 -36.83 11.45
C PHE A 50 -3.17 -37.51 11.83
N ILE A 51 -3.02 -37.93 13.09
CA ILE A 51 -1.82 -38.66 13.55
C ILE A 51 -1.61 -39.92 12.73
N THR A 52 -2.68 -40.69 12.49
CA THR A 52 -2.60 -41.92 11.68
C THR A 52 -2.05 -41.63 10.29
N LYS A 53 -2.57 -40.59 9.62
CA LYS A 53 -2.10 -40.18 8.30
C LYS A 53 -0.67 -39.65 8.31
N GLN A 54 -0.27 -38.87 9.31
CA GLN A 54 1.11 -38.38 9.39
C GLN A 54 2.12 -39.49 9.69
N LEU A 55 1.73 -40.52 10.46
CA LEU A 55 2.56 -41.70 10.69
C LEU A 55 2.77 -42.51 9.41
N GLU A 56 1.76 -42.62 8.54
CA GLU A 56 1.89 -43.27 7.22
C GLU A 56 2.94 -42.57 6.33
N LEU A 57 3.15 -41.26 6.53
CA LEU A 57 4.14 -40.46 5.80
C LEU A 57 5.56 -40.55 6.39
N LEU A 58 5.75 -41.18 7.55
CA LEU A 58 7.09 -41.34 8.12
C LEU A 58 7.93 -42.34 7.32
N PRO A 59 9.27 -42.17 7.28
CA PRO A 59 10.15 -43.17 6.69
C PRO A 59 9.94 -44.56 7.30
N LYS A 60 10.12 -45.62 6.50
CA LYS A 60 9.91 -47.02 6.93
C LYS A 60 10.71 -47.41 8.18
N SER A 61 11.81 -46.71 8.47
CA SER A 61 12.61 -46.89 9.69
C SER A 61 11.79 -46.65 10.97
N PHE A 62 10.72 -45.85 10.91
CA PHE A 62 9.86 -45.52 12.05
C PHE A 62 8.68 -46.48 12.23
N SER A 63 8.39 -47.37 11.27
CA SER A 63 7.19 -48.21 11.27
C SER A 63 7.02 -49.07 12.53
N LYS A 64 8.13 -49.52 13.13
CA LYS A 64 8.12 -50.31 14.38
C LYS A 64 7.69 -49.49 15.61
N PHE A 65 7.72 -48.17 15.53
CA PHE A 65 7.43 -47.25 16.63
C PHE A 65 6.09 -46.52 16.46
N HIS A 66 5.33 -46.77 15.38
CA HIS A 66 4.06 -46.07 15.12
C HIS A 66 3.07 -46.14 16.29
N THR A 67 2.96 -47.30 16.93
CA THR A 67 2.07 -47.47 18.10
C THR A 67 2.54 -46.63 19.29
N ASP A 68 3.85 -46.62 19.58
CA ASP A 68 4.43 -45.85 20.67
C ASP A 68 4.29 -44.33 20.41
N ILE A 69 4.55 -43.88 19.18
CA ILE A 69 4.39 -42.48 18.77
C ILE A 69 2.92 -42.06 18.88
N ARG A 70 1.99 -42.86 18.34
CA ARG A 70 0.56 -42.56 18.41
C ARG A 70 0.09 -42.40 19.85
N GLN A 71 0.44 -43.34 20.73
CA GLN A 71 0.02 -43.29 22.13
C GLN A 71 0.65 -42.11 22.88
N GLY A 72 1.94 -41.85 22.66
CA GLY A 72 2.65 -40.74 23.30
C GLY A 72 2.08 -39.38 22.91
N ILE A 73 1.83 -39.19 21.62
CA ILE A 73 1.26 -37.93 21.09
C ILE A 73 -0.19 -37.75 21.56
N LEU A 74 -1.06 -38.78 21.45
CA LEU A 74 -2.46 -38.67 21.88
C LEU A 74 -2.62 -38.34 23.37
N GLY A 75 -1.67 -38.76 24.20
CA GLY A 75 -1.67 -38.45 25.64
C GLY A 75 -1.28 -37.02 25.98
N ARG A 76 -0.57 -36.31 25.08
CA ARG A 76 0.07 -35.01 25.36
C ARG A 76 -0.32 -33.87 24.42
N ALA A 77 -0.91 -34.17 23.26
CA ALA A 77 -1.17 -33.18 22.23
C ALA A 77 -2.08 -32.02 22.64
N GLY A 78 -2.76 -32.09 23.80
CA GLY A 78 -3.55 -30.98 24.35
C GLY A 78 -4.71 -30.51 23.47
N GLY A 79 -5.00 -31.21 22.37
CA GLY A 79 -5.90 -30.72 21.34
C GLY A 79 -5.27 -29.66 20.42
N THR A 80 -3.99 -29.80 20.04
CA THR A 80 -3.31 -28.85 19.14
C THR A 80 -2.60 -29.60 17.99
N PHE A 81 -3.14 -29.50 16.77
CA PHE A 81 -2.52 -30.07 15.57
C PHE A 81 -1.10 -29.57 15.32
N LEU A 82 -0.81 -28.31 15.68
CA LEU A 82 0.52 -27.71 15.54
C LEU A 82 1.57 -28.43 16.40
N TRP A 83 1.24 -28.74 17.66
CA TRP A 83 2.14 -29.48 18.53
C TRP A 83 2.46 -30.87 17.96
N ILE A 84 1.42 -31.56 17.46
CA ILE A 84 1.57 -32.87 16.80
C ILE A 84 2.50 -32.76 15.61
N HIS A 85 2.30 -31.73 14.77
CA HIS A 85 3.13 -31.48 13.61
C HIS A 85 4.60 -31.24 14.00
N ILE A 86 4.86 -30.38 14.98
CA ILE A 86 6.22 -30.07 15.48
C ILE A 86 6.89 -31.34 16.04
N VAL A 87 6.21 -32.09 16.92
CA VAL A 87 6.77 -33.34 17.49
C VAL A 87 7.09 -34.35 16.40
N LEU A 88 6.23 -34.49 15.39
CA LEU A 88 6.49 -35.41 14.28
C LEU A 88 7.66 -34.93 13.42
N LYS A 89 7.82 -33.62 13.19
CA LYS A 89 8.97 -33.04 12.48
C LYS A 89 10.26 -33.25 13.28
N GLU A 90 10.24 -33.10 14.60
CA GLU A 90 11.38 -33.43 15.49
C GLU A 90 11.71 -34.94 15.51
N ILE A 91 10.70 -35.81 15.54
CA ILE A 91 10.91 -37.27 15.43
C ILE A 91 11.57 -37.64 14.10
N ARG A 92 11.16 -37.00 12.99
CA ARG A 92 11.75 -37.23 11.66
C ARG A 92 13.25 -36.92 11.62
N LYS A 93 13.76 -35.99 12.43
CA LYS A 93 15.18 -35.65 12.52
C LYS A 93 16.05 -36.76 13.14
N LEU A 94 15.46 -37.77 13.79
CA LEU A 94 16.22 -38.87 14.39
C LEU A 94 16.87 -39.76 13.32
N LYS A 95 18.19 -39.64 13.14
CA LYS A 95 18.97 -40.47 12.20
C LYS A 95 18.92 -41.97 12.53
N PHE A 96 18.90 -42.33 13.82
CA PHE A 96 18.84 -43.72 14.31
C PHE A 96 17.72 -43.89 15.34
N PRO A 97 16.45 -44.00 14.88
CA PRO A 97 15.32 -44.04 15.80
C PRO A 97 15.29 -45.35 16.59
N ASN A 98 15.11 -45.21 17.90
CA ASN A 98 14.84 -46.33 18.80
C ASN A 98 13.73 -45.92 19.79
N LYS A 99 13.16 -46.89 20.50
CA LYS A 99 12.03 -46.64 21.42
C LYS A 99 12.36 -45.59 22.48
N LYS A 100 13.61 -45.54 22.96
CA LYS A 100 14.05 -44.57 23.97
C LYS A 100 14.16 -43.17 23.36
N SER A 101 14.79 -43.01 22.19
CA SER A 101 14.95 -41.70 21.56
C SER A 101 13.61 -41.10 21.14
N VAL A 102 12.70 -41.91 20.57
CA VAL A 102 11.34 -41.48 20.22
C VAL A 102 10.58 -41.01 21.47
N ARG A 103 10.61 -41.80 22.54
CA ARG A 103 9.98 -41.42 23.81
C ARG A 103 10.58 -40.14 24.38
N GLN A 104 11.91 -39.99 24.33
CA GLN A 104 12.59 -38.80 24.82
C GLN A 104 12.17 -37.53 24.06
N VAL A 105 11.98 -37.57 22.75
CA VAL A 105 11.46 -36.42 21.99
C VAL A 105 10.07 -36.05 22.50
N ILE A 106 9.13 -37.00 22.53
CA ILE A 106 7.75 -36.76 23.00
C ILE A 106 7.70 -36.28 24.45
N GLU A 107 8.59 -36.78 25.31
CA GLU A 107 8.61 -36.44 26.73
C GLU A 107 9.22 -35.06 27.00
N LYS A 108 10.24 -34.67 26.22
CA LYS A 108 10.93 -33.39 26.37
C LYS A 108 10.17 -32.25 25.72
N THR A 109 9.46 -32.47 24.61
CA THR A 109 8.74 -31.40 23.92
C THR A 109 7.62 -30.83 24.80
N PRO A 110 7.66 -29.53 25.16
CA PRO A 110 6.63 -28.88 25.99
C PRO A 110 5.29 -28.90 25.26
N TRP A 111 4.20 -29.08 26.01
CA TRP A 111 2.84 -29.11 25.44
C TRP A 111 2.22 -27.71 25.33
N GLU A 112 2.69 -26.76 26.14
CA GLU A 112 2.32 -25.35 26.06
C GLU A 112 3.11 -24.69 24.91
N LEU A 113 2.40 -23.97 24.04
CA LEU A 113 3.00 -23.40 22.83
C LEU A 113 4.10 -22.39 23.15
N ASP A 114 3.92 -21.55 24.17
CA ASP A 114 4.90 -20.54 24.55
C ASP A 114 6.21 -21.17 25.04
N GLU A 115 6.13 -22.19 25.91
CA GLU A 115 7.31 -22.95 26.35
C GLU A 115 7.98 -23.67 25.19
N LEU A 116 7.18 -24.28 24.31
CA LEU A 116 7.68 -24.95 23.10
C LEU A 116 8.46 -23.99 22.21
N TYR A 117 7.90 -22.80 21.93
CA TYR A 117 8.58 -21.80 21.10
C TYR A 117 9.83 -21.26 21.78
N THR A 118 9.81 -21.04 23.11
CA THR A 118 11.02 -20.65 23.85
C THR A 118 12.13 -21.70 23.71
N GLU A 119 11.82 -22.99 23.80
CA GLU A 119 12.82 -24.04 23.60
C GLU A 119 13.36 -24.09 22.17
N LEU A 120 12.49 -24.02 21.17
CA LEU A 120 12.89 -24.04 19.76
C LEU A 120 13.73 -22.80 19.38
N PHE A 121 13.35 -21.62 19.89
CA PHE A 121 14.10 -20.39 19.65
C PHE A 121 15.49 -20.41 20.29
N ARG A 122 15.64 -21.02 21.48
CA ARG A 122 16.93 -21.13 22.19
C ARG A 122 18.01 -21.85 21.38
N ASP A 123 17.63 -22.78 20.52
CA ASP A 123 18.57 -23.47 19.64
C ASP A 123 19.00 -22.58 18.47
N VAL A 124 18.04 -21.81 17.90
CA VAL A 124 18.29 -20.84 16.83
C VAL A 124 19.12 -19.64 17.30
N SER A 125 18.89 -19.15 18.53
CA SER A 125 19.53 -17.95 19.08
C SER A 125 21.04 -18.06 19.32
N ARG A 126 21.63 -19.23 19.02
CA ARG A 126 23.08 -19.48 19.11
C ARG A 126 23.83 -19.17 17.82
N GLU A 127 23.13 -19.00 16.72
CA GLU A 127 23.72 -18.72 15.41
C GLU A 127 23.19 -17.39 14.87
N LYS A 128 24.11 -16.51 14.47
CA LYS A 128 23.77 -15.12 14.15
C LYS A 128 22.91 -15.00 12.88
N HIS A 129 23.19 -15.80 11.85
CA HIS A 129 22.46 -15.74 10.59
C HIS A 129 21.06 -16.34 10.76
N ALA A 130 20.93 -17.43 11.51
CA ALA A 130 19.65 -18.03 11.84
C ALA A 130 18.76 -17.05 12.61
N THR A 131 19.32 -16.36 13.61
CA THR A 131 18.58 -15.35 14.36
C THR A 131 18.14 -14.18 13.47
N ALA A 132 19.03 -13.67 12.61
CA ALA A 132 18.72 -12.60 11.65
C ALA A 132 17.65 -13.01 10.63
N ILE A 133 17.78 -14.19 10.01
CA ILE A 133 16.79 -14.70 9.04
C ILE A 133 15.43 -14.87 9.72
N LEU A 134 15.40 -15.41 10.95
CA LEU A 134 14.14 -15.55 11.69
C LEU A 134 13.50 -14.18 11.99
N ALA A 135 14.29 -13.18 12.36
CA ALA A 135 13.81 -11.81 12.54
C ALA A 135 13.24 -11.26 11.21
N TRP A 136 13.99 -11.35 10.12
CA TRP A 136 13.54 -10.88 8.81
C TRP A 136 12.22 -11.54 8.38
N VAL A 137 12.10 -12.87 8.46
CA VAL A 137 10.86 -13.58 8.11
C VAL A 137 9.69 -13.19 9.04
N THR A 138 9.96 -12.85 10.30
CA THR A 138 8.93 -12.43 11.27
C THR A 138 8.38 -11.02 10.98
N TYR A 139 9.24 -10.11 10.52
CA TYR A 139 8.91 -8.69 10.33
C TYR A 139 8.78 -8.26 8.87
N ALA A 140 9.03 -9.16 7.91
CA ALA A 140 8.82 -8.91 6.49
C ALA A 140 7.36 -8.56 6.17
N LYS A 141 7.18 -7.69 5.16
CA LYS A 141 5.86 -7.27 4.66
C LYS A 141 5.22 -8.30 3.73
N ARG A 142 6.03 -9.22 3.22
CA ARG A 142 5.63 -10.42 2.46
C ARG A 142 6.63 -11.55 2.70
N PRO A 143 6.31 -12.82 2.36
CA PRO A 143 7.30 -13.90 2.37
C PRO A 143 8.55 -13.51 1.58
N LEU A 144 9.71 -13.89 2.12
CA LEU A 144 11.02 -13.67 1.51
C LEU A 144 11.45 -14.97 0.82
N SER A 145 11.92 -14.85 -0.41
CA SER A 145 12.54 -15.96 -1.13
C SER A 145 13.93 -16.27 -0.59
N LEU A 146 14.42 -17.49 -0.84
CA LEU A 146 15.79 -17.87 -0.49
C LEU A 146 16.83 -16.91 -1.07
N ARG A 147 16.65 -16.46 -2.31
CA ARG A 147 17.57 -15.50 -2.99
C ARG A 147 17.60 -14.13 -2.35
N GLU A 148 16.44 -13.66 -1.89
CA GLU A 148 16.34 -12.41 -1.15
C GLU A 148 17.08 -12.50 0.19
N LEU A 149 16.98 -13.66 0.85
CA LEU A 149 17.70 -13.93 2.09
C LEU A 149 19.22 -14.08 1.86
N GLU A 150 19.65 -14.74 0.77
CA GLU A 150 21.07 -14.81 0.38
C GLU A 150 21.68 -13.41 0.28
N THR A 151 20.97 -12.52 -0.42
CA THR A 151 21.37 -11.11 -0.54
C THR A 151 21.36 -10.40 0.81
N ALA A 152 20.30 -10.54 1.59
CA ALA A 152 20.20 -9.89 2.90
C ALA A 152 21.32 -10.34 3.86
N VAL A 153 21.68 -11.64 3.83
CA VAL A 153 22.80 -12.20 4.60
C VAL A 153 24.12 -11.57 4.16
N ALA A 154 24.39 -11.50 2.85
CA ALA A 154 25.60 -10.86 2.33
C ALA A 154 25.71 -9.40 2.80
N VAL A 155 24.64 -8.61 2.63
CA VAL A 155 24.57 -7.20 3.07
C VAL A 155 24.83 -7.05 4.57
N MET A 156 24.34 -7.98 5.39
CA MET A 156 24.52 -7.95 6.84
C MET A 156 25.97 -8.19 7.27
N VAL A 157 26.70 -9.07 6.57
CA VAL A 157 28.08 -9.43 6.96
C VAL A 157 29.13 -8.52 6.34
N THR A 158 28.84 -7.89 5.20
CA THR A 158 29.79 -7.06 4.47
C THR A 158 30.08 -5.73 5.19
N ASN A 159 31.34 -5.51 5.55
CA ASN A 159 31.82 -4.28 6.17
C ASN A 159 32.39 -3.25 5.15
N SER A 160 31.83 -3.22 3.94
CA SER A 160 32.26 -2.33 2.84
C SER A 160 31.09 -1.50 2.32
N ASP A 161 31.35 -0.31 1.78
CA ASP A 161 30.34 0.57 1.16
C ASP A 161 30.05 0.27 -0.32
N LYS A 162 30.53 -0.88 -0.81
CA LYS A 162 30.34 -1.34 -2.20
C LYS A 162 29.57 -2.65 -2.26
N TRP A 163 28.65 -2.71 -3.21
CA TRP A 163 27.92 -3.91 -3.57
C TRP A 163 28.84 -4.98 -4.14
N ALA A 164 29.87 -4.61 -4.92
CA ALA A 164 30.82 -5.56 -5.47
C ALA A 164 31.48 -6.46 -4.41
N ASP A 165 31.72 -5.92 -3.21
CA ASP A 165 32.31 -6.66 -2.10
C ASP A 165 31.27 -7.58 -1.41
N CYS A 166 29.97 -7.28 -1.54
CA CYS A 166 28.90 -8.16 -1.06
C CYS A 166 28.79 -9.45 -1.88
N LEU A 167 29.16 -9.39 -3.16
CA LEU A 167 29.15 -10.57 -4.04
C LEU A 167 30.12 -11.66 -3.56
N GLU A 168 31.22 -11.28 -2.90
CA GLU A 168 32.18 -12.23 -2.32
C GLU A 168 31.65 -12.92 -1.05
N GLU A 169 30.68 -12.29 -0.38
CA GLU A 169 30.02 -12.77 0.85
C GLU A 169 28.68 -13.48 0.58
N MET A 170 28.32 -13.67 -0.68
CA MET A 170 27.08 -14.34 -1.07
C MET A 170 27.06 -15.79 -0.59
N VAL A 171 26.06 -16.10 0.22
CA VAL A 171 25.76 -17.46 0.66
C VAL A 171 24.86 -18.16 -0.35
N SER A 172 24.90 -19.48 -0.37
CA SER A 172 23.91 -20.28 -1.07
C SER A 172 22.98 -20.92 -0.04
N LEU A 173 21.70 -20.55 -0.10
CA LEU A 173 20.66 -21.07 0.79
C LEU A 173 19.77 -22.04 0.02
N ASP A 174 19.58 -23.22 0.59
CA ASP A 174 18.57 -24.18 0.16
C ASP A 174 17.66 -24.56 1.34
N ALA A 175 16.60 -25.32 1.05
CA ALA A 175 15.67 -25.75 2.07
C ALA A 175 16.34 -26.62 3.15
N GLU A 176 17.38 -27.39 2.80
CA GLU A 176 18.07 -28.28 3.74
C GLU A 176 18.87 -27.48 4.78
N LEU A 177 19.62 -26.47 4.34
CA LEU A 177 20.38 -25.58 5.22
C LEU A 177 19.45 -24.74 6.11
N ILE A 178 18.35 -24.23 5.56
CA ILE A 178 17.34 -23.50 6.34
C ILE A 178 16.71 -24.40 7.41
N GLU A 179 16.38 -25.65 7.08
CA GLU A 179 15.88 -26.62 8.06
C GLU A 179 16.92 -26.99 9.12
N GLU A 180 18.22 -27.02 8.77
CA GLU A 180 19.30 -27.22 9.74
C GLU A 180 19.44 -26.05 10.70
N MET A 181 19.35 -24.81 10.20
CA MET A 181 19.54 -23.58 10.98
C MET A 181 18.32 -23.21 11.83
N LEU A 182 17.12 -23.25 11.25
CA LEU A 182 15.88 -22.75 11.85
C LEU A 182 14.96 -23.87 12.35
N GLY A 183 15.28 -25.13 12.02
CA GLY A 183 14.59 -26.28 12.54
C GLY A 183 13.10 -26.31 12.19
N THR A 184 12.26 -26.40 13.22
CA THR A 184 10.80 -26.53 13.08
C THR A 184 10.07 -25.19 13.18
N LEU A 185 10.79 -24.07 13.25
CA LEU A 185 10.15 -22.75 13.32
C LEU A 185 9.65 -22.28 11.95
N VAL A 186 10.22 -22.79 10.85
CA VAL A 186 9.90 -22.37 9.49
C VAL A 186 9.62 -23.55 8.58
N ASP A 187 8.93 -23.25 7.48
CA ASP A 187 8.77 -24.11 6.31
C ASP A 187 9.21 -23.36 5.05
N VAL A 188 9.81 -24.08 4.10
CA VAL A 188 10.15 -23.56 2.77
C VAL A 188 9.15 -24.09 1.76
N ILE A 189 8.40 -23.20 1.13
CA ILE A 189 7.36 -23.55 0.15
C ILE A 189 7.66 -22.77 -1.13
N ASP A 190 7.82 -23.48 -2.24
CA ASP A 190 8.13 -22.90 -3.56
C ASP A 190 9.32 -21.91 -3.56
N GLY A 191 10.30 -22.14 -2.68
CA GLY A 191 11.50 -21.29 -2.54
C GLY A 191 11.33 -20.06 -1.64
N GLU A 192 10.18 -19.92 -0.97
CA GLU A 192 9.89 -18.87 -0.01
C GLU A 192 9.82 -19.40 1.42
N LEU A 193 10.26 -18.58 2.39
CA LEU A 193 10.20 -18.93 3.81
C LEU A 193 8.92 -18.46 4.46
N PHE A 194 8.30 -19.36 5.22
CA PHE A 194 7.13 -19.10 6.04
C PHE A 194 7.39 -19.53 7.48
N LEU A 195 6.89 -18.76 8.45
CA LEU A 195 6.77 -19.26 9.82
C LEU A 195 5.79 -20.44 9.84
N ILE A 196 6.09 -21.47 10.63
CA ILE A 196 5.29 -22.71 10.67
C ILE A 196 3.82 -22.46 11.04
N HIS A 197 3.53 -21.37 11.76
CA HIS A 197 2.17 -20.99 12.10
C HIS A 197 2.06 -19.52 12.56
N GLN A 198 0.87 -18.93 12.41
CA GLN A 198 0.57 -17.57 12.89
C GLN A 198 0.79 -17.39 14.40
N SER A 199 0.59 -18.43 15.23
CA SER A 199 0.83 -18.34 16.68
C SER A 199 2.31 -18.16 17.03
N LEU A 200 3.22 -18.65 16.19
CA LEU A 200 4.65 -18.36 16.35
C LEU A 200 4.93 -16.89 16.06
N LEU A 201 4.33 -16.33 15.00
CA LEU A 201 4.43 -14.91 14.71
C LEU A 201 3.92 -14.04 15.87
N ASP A 202 2.77 -14.38 16.44
CA ASP A 202 2.23 -13.64 17.59
C ASP A 202 3.14 -13.77 18.82
N PHE A 203 3.68 -14.97 19.08
CA PHE A 203 4.63 -15.22 20.16
C PHE A 203 5.90 -14.35 20.00
N LEU A 204 6.54 -14.38 18.84
CA LEU A 204 7.76 -13.63 18.55
C LEU A 204 7.56 -12.11 18.62
N LYS A 205 6.38 -11.60 18.23
CA LYS A 205 6.06 -10.17 18.29
C LYS A 205 5.59 -9.70 19.67
N SER A 206 4.97 -10.58 20.47
CA SER A 206 4.47 -10.21 21.80
C SER A 206 5.53 -10.26 22.90
N ARG A 207 6.70 -10.86 22.63
CA ARG A 207 7.80 -11.05 23.58
C ARG A 207 9.14 -10.56 23.01
N PRO A 208 9.33 -9.25 22.84
CA PRO A 208 10.60 -8.70 22.31
C PRO A 208 11.84 -9.11 23.13
N GLU A 209 11.66 -9.41 24.42
CA GLU A 209 12.71 -9.90 25.31
C GLU A 209 13.35 -11.22 24.85
N ILE A 210 12.64 -12.06 24.10
CA ILE A 210 13.19 -13.34 23.64
C ILE A 210 14.37 -13.16 22.70
N TRP A 211 14.37 -12.06 21.93
CA TRP A 211 15.46 -11.70 21.01
C TRP A 211 16.72 -11.22 21.75
N GLN A 212 16.59 -10.92 23.04
CA GLN A 212 17.70 -10.58 23.94
C GLN A 212 18.22 -11.81 24.72
N GLU A 213 17.44 -12.90 24.77
CA GLU A 213 17.83 -14.17 25.40
C GLU A 213 18.76 -14.97 24.47
N GLY A 214 20.00 -14.51 24.34
CA GLY A 214 21.04 -15.15 23.52
C GLY A 214 22.43 -14.67 23.91
N ASN A 215 23.40 -15.56 23.85
CA ASN A 215 24.80 -15.28 24.23
C ASN A 215 25.63 -15.01 22.96
N LEU A 216 25.29 -13.95 22.21
CA LEU A 216 25.97 -13.58 20.97
C LEU A 216 26.34 -12.08 20.94
N GLU A 217 27.36 -11.78 20.13
CA GLU A 217 27.85 -10.43 19.79
C GLU A 217 26.79 -9.55 19.10
N LEU A 218 25.74 -10.15 18.54
CA LEU A 218 24.56 -9.48 17.99
C LEU A 218 23.39 -9.66 18.95
N GLN A 219 23.35 -8.84 20.00
CA GLN A 219 22.07 -8.53 20.61
C GLN A 219 21.28 -7.79 19.51
N LEU A 220 20.10 -8.31 19.13
CA LEU A 220 19.17 -7.62 18.25
C LEU A 220 18.13 -6.92 19.13
N PRO A 221 18.43 -5.75 19.72
CA PRO A 221 17.50 -5.07 20.60
C PRO A 221 16.21 -4.63 19.87
N GLN A 222 16.26 -4.52 18.53
CA GLN A 222 15.17 -4.06 17.66
C GLN A 222 15.04 -4.97 16.43
N PRO A 223 14.60 -6.23 16.60
CA PRO A 223 14.53 -7.23 15.52
C PRO A 223 13.58 -6.82 14.38
N ASP A 224 12.63 -5.95 14.66
CA ASP A 224 11.69 -5.36 13.72
C ASP A 224 12.34 -4.38 12.74
N LEU A 225 13.40 -3.70 13.17
CA LEU A 225 14.14 -2.73 12.36
C LEU A 225 15.24 -3.36 11.51
N GLU A 226 15.71 -4.56 11.86
CA GLU A 226 16.87 -5.19 11.21
C GLU A 226 16.69 -5.34 9.70
N LEU A 227 15.51 -5.77 9.24
CA LEU A 227 15.26 -5.85 7.79
C LEU A 227 15.26 -4.46 7.14
N GLY A 228 14.73 -3.44 7.84
CA GLY A 228 14.77 -2.04 7.40
C GLY A 228 16.20 -1.51 7.28
N ARG A 229 17.06 -1.79 8.27
CA ARG A 229 18.49 -1.46 8.26
C ARG A 229 19.22 -2.14 7.10
N THR A 230 18.98 -3.43 6.89
CA THR A 230 19.54 -4.16 5.74
C THR A 230 19.08 -3.56 4.42
N CYS A 231 17.79 -3.21 4.28
CA CYS A 231 17.26 -2.53 3.09
C CYS A 231 17.93 -1.17 2.86
N MET A 232 18.06 -0.33 3.90
CA MET A 232 18.76 0.96 3.81
C MET A 232 20.23 0.78 3.44
N ARG A 233 20.89 -0.21 4.04
CA ARG A 233 22.29 -0.52 3.75
C ARG A 233 22.48 -0.91 2.29
N PHE A 234 21.62 -1.79 1.78
CA PHE A 234 21.59 -2.17 0.37
C PHE A 234 21.41 -0.94 -0.54
N LEU A 235 20.43 -0.07 -0.26
CA LEU A 235 20.19 1.15 -1.03
C LEU A 235 21.35 2.16 -0.99
N SER A 236 22.18 2.11 0.05
CA SER A 236 23.31 3.01 0.27
C SER A 236 24.53 2.71 -0.61
N PHE A 237 24.59 1.52 -1.23
CA PHE A 237 25.68 1.14 -2.12
C PHE A 237 25.63 1.96 -3.43
N GLY A 238 26.72 2.68 -3.71
CA GLY A 238 26.80 3.61 -4.84
C GLY A 238 27.04 2.94 -6.20
N ASP A 239 27.48 1.69 -6.18
CA ASP A 239 27.86 0.87 -7.34
C ASP A 239 26.75 -0.10 -7.80
N ILE A 240 25.61 -0.16 -7.11
CA ILE A 240 24.43 -0.89 -7.60
C ILE A 240 23.93 -0.25 -8.88
N THR A 241 24.00 -1.01 -9.97
CA THR A 241 23.40 -0.65 -11.25
C THR A 241 22.02 -1.27 -11.34
N ILE A 242 20.98 -0.45 -11.18
CA ILE A 242 19.60 -0.94 -11.32
C ILE A 242 19.28 -1.02 -12.81
N PRO A 243 18.75 -2.16 -13.32
CA PRO A 243 18.39 -2.28 -14.73
C PRO A 243 17.42 -1.17 -15.13
N GLY A 244 17.82 -0.33 -16.07
CA GLY A 244 16.94 0.64 -16.71
C GLY A 244 16.08 -0.01 -17.80
N ASP A 245 14.97 0.62 -18.17
CA ASP A 245 14.00 0.18 -19.20
C ASP A 245 14.57 0.07 -20.64
N ASP A 246 15.90 0.10 -20.84
CA ASP A 246 16.51 -0.07 -22.16
C ASP A 246 16.58 -1.57 -22.54
N ILE A 247 15.40 -2.16 -22.73
CA ILE A 247 15.20 -3.56 -23.19
C ILE A 247 15.47 -3.66 -24.71
N SER A 248 16.40 -2.87 -25.24
CA SER A 248 16.77 -2.89 -26.66
C SER A 248 18.26 -2.72 -26.88
N ALA A 249 19.05 -3.69 -26.46
CA ALA A 249 20.18 -4.21 -27.24
C ALA A 249 20.80 -5.36 -26.46
N GLU A 250 21.01 -6.47 -27.15
CA GLU A 250 21.93 -7.56 -26.86
C GLU A 250 23.02 -7.20 -25.84
N GLY A 251 22.74 -7.41 -24.55
CA GLY A 251 23.63 -7.15 -23.44
C GLY A 251 23.32 -8.14 -22.34
N HIS A 252 24.22 -9.10 -22.14
CA HIS A 252 24.08 -10.13 -21.13
C HIS A 252 24.19 -9.47 -19.75
N TYR A 253 23.08 -9.32 -19.02
CA TYR A 253 23.16 -9.15 -17.58
C TYR A 253 23.41 -10.52 -16.96
N SER A 254 24.61 -10.68 -16.40
CA SER A 254 24.90 -11.74 -15.46
C SER A 254 24.12 -11.49 -14.17
N ASP A 255 23.39 -12.53 -13.75
CA ASP A 255 22.81 -12.77 -12.43
C ASP A 255 21.45 -12.15 -12.12
N ALA A 256 20.41 -12.97 -12.36
CA ALA A 256 19.02 -12.77 -11.94
C ALA A 256 18.84 -12.58 -10.40
N GLN A 257 19.89 -12.76 -9.60
CA GLN A 257 19.85 -12.65 -8.13
C GLN A 257 19.77 -11.20 -7.63
N GLU A 258 20.37 -10.22 -8.32
CA GLU A 258 20.37 -8.80 -7.88
C GLU A 258 18.98 -8.15 -7.98
N VAL A 259 18.13 -8.66 -8.87
CA VAL A 259 16.81 -8.08 -9.16
C VAL A 259 15.78 -8.47 -8.09
N ASP A 260 15.91 -9.64 -7.47
CA ASP A 260 14.89 -10.20 -6.58
C ASP A 260 14.80 -9.40 -5.26
N PHE A 261 15.93 -9.21 -4.55
CA PHE A 261 15.94 -8.42 -3.30
C PHE A 261 15.64 -6.94 -3.53
N LEU A 262 16.13 -6.39 -4.64
CA LEU A 262 15.89 -4.98 -4.95
C LEU A 262 14.40 -4.65 -5.06
N GLN A 263 13.56 -5.56 -5.59
CA GLN A 263 12.11 -5.33 -5.66
C GLN A 263 11.49 -5.22 -4.27
N TYR A 264 11.86 -6.10 -3.34
CA TYR A 264 11.41 -6.01 -1.96
C TYR A 264 11.82 -4.66 -1.35
N VAL A 265 13.12 -4.33 -1.47
CA VAL A 265 13.70 -3.12 -0.91
C VAL A 265 13.01 -1.86 -1.42
N LEU A 266 12.84 -1.71 -2.74
CA LEU A 266 12.24 -0.52 -3.34
C LEU A 266 10.79 -0.26 -2.90
N ILE A 267 10.07 -1.31 -2.49
CA ILE A 267 8.68 -1.22 -2.07
C ILE A 267 8.58 -1.03 -0.54
N PHE A 268 9.39 -1.75 0.25
CA PHE A 268 9.13 -1.92 1.68
C PHE A 268 10.16 -1.31 2.63
N TRP A 269 11.31 -0.80 2.15
CA TRP A 269 12.39 -0.31 3.03
C TRP A 269 11.91 0.70 4.08
N HIS A 270 11.03 1.63 3.67
CA HIS A 270 10.52 2.70 4.53
C HIS A 270 9.38 2.24 5.45
N GLU A 271 8.73 1.11 5.14
CA GLU A 271 7.64 0.57 5.96
C GLU A 271 8.15 -0.22 7.18
N HIS A 272 9.44 -0.52 7.22
CA HIS A 272 10.10 -1.14 8.38
C HIS A 272 10.48 -0.14 9.47
N ILE A 273 10.34 1.16 9.20
CA ILE A 273 10.76 2.24 10.09
C ILE A 273 9.51 3.04 10.48
N GLU A 274 9.31 3.27 11.77
CA GLU A 274 8.15 4.03 12.27
C GLU A 274 8.49 5.50 12.57
N SER A 275 9.74 5.75 12.96
CA SER A 275 10.22 7.06 13.37
C SER A 275 11.67 7.30 12.94
N ILE A 276 12.04 8.58 12.78
CA ILE A 276 13.44 8.95 12.52
C ILE A 276 14.38 8.53 13.66
N ASN A 277 13.86 8.40 14.89
CA ASN A 277 14.63 7.94 16.04
C ASN A 277 15.08 6.48 15.91
N ASP A 278 14.34 5.65 15.18
CA ASP A 278 14.65 4.23 14.97
C ASP A 278 15.96 4.05 14.17
N VAL A 279 16.30 5.05 13.38
CA VAL A 279 17.46 5.05 12.46
C VAL A 279 18.43 6.19 12.77
N LYS A 280 18.36 6.75 13.98
CA LYS A 280 19.19 7.89 14.39
C LYS A 280 20.69 7.57 14.40
N ASP A 281 21.04 6.34 14.74
CA ASP A 281 22.44 5.88 14.71
C ASP A 281 22.92 5.57 13.28
N ASP A 282 21.99 5.46 12.31
CA ASP A 282 22.23 5.09 10.92
C ASP A 282 21.93 6.23 9.92
N ILE A 283 21.88 7.50 10.38
CA ILE A 283 21.49 8.66 9.56
C ILE A 283 22.36 8.82 8.30
N ASP A 284 23.67 8.55 8.39
CA ASP A 284 24.56 8.60 7.23
C ASP A 284 24.21 7.53 6.18
N ILE A 285 23.79 6.35 6.63
CA ILE A 285 23.34 5.26 5.74
C ILE A 285 22.02 5.65 5.08
N LEU A 286 21.06 6.14 5.87
CA LEU A 286 19.78 6.64 5.37
C LEU A 286 19.98 7.74 4.33
N LYS A 287 20.86 8.72 4.60
CA LYS A 287 21.18 9.81 3.68
C LYS A 287 21.72 9.28 2.35
N ARG A 288 22.69 8.36 2.37
CA ARG A 288 23.20 7.73 1.14
C ARG A 288 22.12 6.94 0.41
N ALA A 289 21.29 6.20 1.14
CA ALA A 289 20.19 5.42 0.57
C ALA A 289 19.19 6.30 -0.20
N VAL A 290 18.70 7.38 0.41
CA VAL A 290 17.75 8.30 -0.24
C VAL A 290 18.39 9.10 -1.36
N GLN A 291 19.67 9.47 -1.24
CA GLN A 291 20.43 10.11 -2.32
C GLN A 291 20.61 9.17 -3.51
N GLY A 292 20.91 7.88 -3.27
CA GLY A 292 20.96 6.86 -4.31
C GLY A 292 19.61 6.71 -5.02
N LEU A 293 18.50 6.77 -4.27
CA LEU A 293 17.14 6.69 -4.84
C LEU A 293 16.81 7.88 -5.75
N ILE A 294 17.26 9.07 -5.37
CA ILE A 294 17.04 10.33 -6.10
C ILE A 294 17.96 10.46 -7.32
N GLY A 295 19.22 10.07 -7.18
CA GLY A 295 20.29 10.36 -8.13
C GLY A 295 20.29 9.49 -9.38
N ASN A 296 19.51 8.40 -9.41
CA ASN A 296 19.47 7.46 -10.52
C ASN A 296 18.08 7.44 -11.19
N PRO A 297 17.92 8.09 -12.36
CA PRO A 297 16.64 8.18 -13.07
C PRO A 297 16.16 6.83 -13.64
N TYR A 298 16.99 5.79 -13.59
CA TYR A 298 16.71 4.44 -14.09
C TYR A 298 16.41 3.43 -12.98
N ARG A 299 16.18 3.84 -11.72
CA ARG A 299 15.64 2.93 -10.67
C ARG A 299 14.13 2.71 -10.91
N PRO A 300 13.66 1.56 -11.45
CA PRO A 300 12.27 1.38 -11.92
C PRO A 300 11.23 1.26 -10.79
N GLY A 301 11.61 1.45 -9.52
CA GLY A 301 10.65 1.76 -8.45
C GLY A 301 10.02 3.14 -8.60
N LEU A 302 10.57 3.99 -9.47
CA LEU A 302 10.05 5.33 -9.79
C LEU A 302 9.01 5.34 -10.93
N ALA A 303 8.59 4.19 -11.48
CA ALA A 303 7.58 4.13 -12.55
C ALA A 303 6.22 3.53 -12.11
N CYS A 304 6.19 2.68 -11.09
CA CYS A 304 5.07 1.73 -10.90
C CYS A 304 4.46 1.71 -9.49
N THR A 305 4.15 2.86 -8.89
CA THR A 305 3.16 2.93 -7.80
C THR A 305 2.38 4.25 -7.94
N TYR A 306 1.09 4.13 -8.22
CA TYR A 306 0.12 5.20 -8.52
C TYR A 306 0.37 6.01 -9.80
N GLY A 307 -0.39 5.66 -10.82
CA GLY A 307 -0.51 6.44 -12.05
C GLY A 307 -0.88 7.90 -11.78
N SER A 308 -0.32 8.78 -12.61
CA SER A 308 -0.72 10.17 -12.88
C SER A 308 0.07 11.33 -12.25
N PHE A 309 1.10 11.10 -11.41
CA PHE A 309 1.83 12.21 -10.77
C PHE A 309 3.30 12.40 -11.18
N MET A 310 3.78 11.74 -12.23
CA MET A 310 5.05 12.10 -12.86
C MET A 310 4.85 13.30 -13.81
N LEU A 311 4.77 14.50 -13.24
CA LEU A 311 5.36 15.65 -13.92
C LEU A 311 6.86 15.36 -13.95
N TYR A 312 7.41 15.14 -15.15
CA TYR A 312 8.85 15.12 -15.38
C TYR A 312 9.46 16.32 -14.65
N VAL A 313 10.13 16.06 -13.54
CA VAL A 313 10.83 17.10 -12.80
C VAL A 313 12.06 17.44 -13.67
N LYS A 314 12.10 18.66 -14.22
CA LYS A 314 13.28 19.16 -14.96
C LYS A 314 14.53 19.30 -14.08
N SER A 315 14.36 19.16 -12.76
CA SER A 315 15.40 19.15 -11.72
C SER A 315 15.45 17.79 -11.04
N GLN A 316 16.58 17.45 -10.43
CA GLN A 316 16.64 16.25 -9.59
C GLN A 316 15.61 16.33 -8.45
N PRO A 317 14.90 15.23 -8.14
CA PRO A 317 13.94 15.23 -7.05
C PRO A 317 14.64 15.46 -5.71
N SER A 318 13.99 16.15 -4.78
CA SER A 318 14.43 16.29 -3.39
C SER A 318 14.04 15.07 -2.55
N ILE A 319 14.59 14.95 -1.33
CA ILE A 319 14.15 13.93 -0.37
C ILE A 319 12.68 14.13 0.00
N PHE A 320 12.20 15.36 0.04
CA PHE A 320 10.78 15.62 0.27
C PHE A 320 9.89 15.11 -0.88
N ASP A 321 10.38 15.15 -2.12
CA ASP A 321 9.67 14.54 -3.27
C ASP A 321 9.57 13.01 -3.11
N LEU A 322 10.60 12.37 -2.54
CA LEU A 322 10.57 10.95 -2.18
C LEU A 322 9.50 10.68 -1.10
N CYS A 323 9.45 11.52 -0.04
CA CYS A 323 8.44 11.40 1.01
C CYS A 323 7.02 11.48 0.45
N LEU A 324 6.74 12.47 -0.42
CA LEU A 324 5.41 12.64 -1.03
C LEU A 324 5.03 11.48 -1.95
N ARG A 325 6.02 10.87 -2.60
CA ARG A 325 5.80 9.80 -3.55
C ARG A 325 5.47 8.47 -2.87
N PHE A 326 6.21 8.14 -1.81
CA PHE A 326 6.07 6.88 -1.07
C PHE A 326 5.25 7.03 0.23
N ASP A 327 4.69 8.22 0.46
CA ASP A 327 3.94 8.60 1.67
C ASP A 327 4.72 8.33 2.98
N ILE A 328 6.00 8.71 2.99
CA ILE A 328 6.93 8.45 4.11
C ILE A 328 6.83 9.59 5.14
N GLY A 329 5.89 9.47 6.07
CA GLY A 329 5.64 10.48 7.11
C GLY A 329 6.81 10.69 8.07
N TRP A 330 7.41 9.62 8.57
CA TRP A 330 8.51 9.71 9.54
C TRP A 330 9.76 10.40 8.97
N LEU A 331 10.04 10.20 7.68
CA LEU A 331 11.16 10.85 7.01
C LEU A 331 10.86 12.33 6.83
N ALA A 332 9.62 12.70 6.47
CA ALA A 332 9.21 14.10 6.41
C ALA A 332 9.36 14.82 7.77
N SER A 333 9.05 14.16 8.89
CA SER A 333 9.36 14.69 10.23
C SER A 333 10.87 14.83 10.45
N GLY A 334 11.67 13.83 10.05
CA GLY A 334 13.14 13.91 10.12
C GLY A 334 13.73 15.07 9.30
N LEU A 335 13.15 15.39 8.14
CA LEU A 335 13.53 16.55 7.33
C LEU A 335 13.25 17.89 8.03
N ALA A 336 12.22 17.93 8.89
CA ALA A 336 11.81 19.09 9.67
C ALA A 336 12.53 19.20 11.02
N ASP A 337 13.21 18.14 11.47
CA ASP A 337 13.88 18.07 12.76
C ASP A 337 15.23 18.81 12.72
N PRO A 338 15.40 19.94 13.45
CA PRO A 338 16.65 20.69 13.47
C PRO A 338 17.80 19.94 14.17
N SER A 339 17.52 18.87 14.90
CA SER A 339 18.53 18.03 15.54
C SER A 339 19.23 17.06 14.59
N ILE A 340 18.77 16.96 13.34
CA ILE A 340 19.32 16.08 12.29
C ILE A 340 19.76 16.94 11.08
N PRO A 341 20.83 17.72 11.21
CA PRO A 341 21.28 18.64 10.16
C PRO A 341 21.64 17.95 8.84
N GLU A 342 21.98 16.66 8.89
CA GLU A 342 22.37 15.85 7.74
C GLU A 342 21.25 15.72 6.70
N LEU A 343 20.00 15.75 7.17
CA LEU A 343 18.77 15.61 6.38
C LEU A 343 17.97 16.90 6.27
N SER A 344 18.42 18.00 6.90
CA SER A 344 17.65 19.24 7.00
C SER A 344 17.10 19.73 5.66
N TYR A 345 15.80 20.00 5.63
CA TYR A 345 15.09 20.55 4.48
C TYR A 345 14.37 21.85 4.88
N ASN A 346 14.55 22.91 4.09
CA ASN A 346 13.88 24.17 4.34
C ASN A 346 12.48 24.16 3.70
N PHE A 347 11.48 23.82 4.50
CA PHE A 347 10.09 23.78 4.06
C PHE A 347 9.57 25.17 3.68
N SER A 348 9.12 25.30 2.43
CA SER A 348 8.37 26.47 1.99
C SER A 348 6.88 26.32 2.27
N LYS A 349 6.13 27.44 2.23
CA LYS A 349 4.65 27.39 2.26
C LYS A 349 4.05 26.53 1.15
N HIS A 350 4.74 26.47 0.00
CA HIS A 350 4.32 25.66 -1.13
C HIS A 350 4.46 24.15 -0.84
N ASP A 351 5.46 23.73 -0.05
CA ASP A 351 5.67 22.32 0.29
C ASP A 351 4.55 21.74 1.16
N LEU A 352 4.02 22.53 2.10
CA LEU A 352 2.83 22.14 2.87
C LEU A 352 1.61 22.00 1.97
N ALA A 353 1.40 22.91 1.02
CA ALA A 353 0.30 22.78 0.06
C ALA A 353 0.46 21.52 -0.81
N ARG A 354 1.69 21.15 -1.19
CA ARG A 354 1.98 19.88 -1.87
C ARG A 354 1.64 18.66 -1.01
N ALA A 355 2.04 18.66 0.27
CA ALA A 355 1.66 17.60 1.21
C ALA A 355 0.15 17.50 1.39
N ALA A 356 -0.53 18.65 1.50
CA ALA A 356 -1.98 18.72 1.65
C ALA A 356 -2.74 18.14 0.45
N ARG A 357 -2.19 18.32 -0.76
CA ARG A 357 -2.74 17.71 -1.97
C ARG A 357 -2.36 16.24 -2.14
N GLY A 358 -1.20 15.85 -1.60
CA GLY A 358 -0.59 14.53 -1.73
C GLY A 358 -1.18 13.45 -0.80
N PRO A 359 -0.41 12.42 -0.45
CA PRO A 359 -0.87 11.35 0.41
C PRO A 359 -0.87 11.74 1.91
N PRO A 360 -1.60 10.99 2.77
CA PRO A 360 -1.97 11.47 4.09
C PRO A 360 -0.90 11.38 5.18
N ASN A 361 0.02 10.43 5.13
CA ASN A 361 0.96 10.25 6.23
C ASN A 361 1.94 11.42 6.33
N VAL A 362 2.41 11.94 5.19
CA VAL A 362 3.29 13.12 5.17
C VAL A 362 2.62 14.33 5.81
N LEU A 363 1.38 14.66 5.42
CA LEU A 363 0.66 15.80 6.01
C LEU A 363 0.43 15.58 7.51
N ASN A 364 0.01 14.38 7.92
CA ASN A 364 -0.26 14.05 9.31
C ASN A 364 0.98 14.26 10.20
N HIS A 365 2.15 13.85 9.73
CA HIS A 365 3.41 14.03 10.43
C HIS A 365 3.80 15.52 10.53
N LEU A 366 3.76 16.26 9.42
CA LEU A 366 4.06 17.70 9.43
C LEU A 366 3.10 18.49 10.34
N LEU A 367 1.82 18.10 10.46
CA LEU A 367 0.91 18.76 11.39
C LEU A 367 1.29 18.53 12.86
N LYS A 368 1.80 17.33 13.22
CA LYS A 368 2.30 17.03 14.58
C LYS A 368 3.55 17.85 14.93
N ASP A 369 4.35 18.19 13.92
CA ASP A 369 5.56 19.00 14.07
C ASP A 369 5.26 20.52 14.19
N GLY A 370 3.98 20.89 14.33
CA GLY A 370 3.57 22.26 14.65
C GLY A 370 3.46 23.21 13.46
N PHE A 371 3.48 22.68 12.23
CA PHE A 371 3.30 23.50 11.03
C PHE A 371 1.90 24.18 11.03
N GLN A 372 1.86 25.43 10.58
CA GLN A 372 0.63 26.23 10.55
C GLN A 372 -0.24 25.86 9.35
N ILE A 373 -1.55 25.74 9.58
CA ILE A 373 -2.54 25.59 8.51
C ILE A 373 -2.82 26.97 7.93
N THR A 374 -2.47 27.17 6.67
CA THR A 374 -2.80 28.40 5.93
C THR A 374 -3.98 28.16 4.98
N PRO A 375 -4.65 29.21 4.47
CA PRO A 375 -5.71 29.05 3.48
C PRO A 375 -5.27 28.22 2.26
N GLU A 376 -4.03 28.39 1.79
CA GLU A 376 -3.48 27.64 0.66
C GLU A 376 -3.39 26.14 0.93
N VAL A 377 -3.09 25.74 2.16
CA VAL A 377 -3.06 24.32 2.58
C VAL A 377 -4.47 23.73 2.51
N VAL A 378 -5.49 24.46 2.97
CA VAL A 378 -6.90 24.02 2.93
C VAL A 378 -7.40 23.91 1.49
N ILE A 379 -7.10 24.92 0.65
CA ILE A 379 -7.43 24.94 -0.78
C ILE A 379 -6.77 23.74 -1.48
N ALA A 380 -5.48 23.47 -1.21
CA ALA A 380 -4.76 22.35 -1.81
C ALA A 380 -5.31 20.98 -1.38
N ALA A 381 -5.71 20.83 -0.10
CA ALA A 381 -6.38 19.63 0.38
C ALA A 381 -7.76 19.44 -0.28
N ALA A 382 -8.51 20.53 -0.50
CA ALA A 382 -9.80 20.49 -1.19
C ALA A 382 -9.67 20.12 -2.68
N ALA A 383 -8.57 20.55 -3.33
CA ALA A 383 -8.23 20.20 -4.71
C ALA A 383 -7.61 18.78 -4.86
N SER A 384 -7.43 18.04 -3.75
CA SER A 384 -6.91 16.68 -3.79
C SER A 384 -7.91 15.71 -4.41
N VAL A 385 -7.38 14.64 -5.01
CA VAL A 385 -8.18 13.58 -5.60
C VAL A 385 -8.69 12.55 -4.57
N VAL A 386 -8.22 12.68 -3.33
CA VAL A 386 -8.67 11.94 -2.15
C VAL A 386 -9.09 12.92 -1.07
N SER A 387 -10.23 12.67 -0.42
CA SER A 387 -10.76 13.58 0.61
C SER A 387 -10.07 13.44 1.97
N TRP A 388 -9.10 12.52 2.10
CA TRP A 388 -8.50 12.13 3.38
C TRP A 388 -7.76 13.27 4.06
N ASN A 389 -7.01 14.08 3.32
CA ASN A 389 -6.26 15.19 3.90
C ASN A 389 -7.16 16.31 4.38
N LEU A 390 -8.20 16.65 3.62
CA LEU A 390 -9.20 17.61 4.10
C LEU A 390 -9.94 17.08 5.32
N LYS A 391 -10.30 15.79 5.33
CA LYS A 391 -10.90 15.15 6.49
C LYS A 391 -9.99 15.23 7.72
N LEU A 392 -8.71 14.88 7.57
CA LEU A 392 -7.71 14.95 8.63
C LEU A 392 -7.59 16.38 9.18
N LEU A 393 -7.51 17.39 8.31
CA LEU A 393 -7.43 18.80 8.71
C LEU A 393 -8.67 19.21 9.51
N LEU A 394 -9.87 18.87 9.05
CA LEU A 394 -11.13 19.17 9.73
C LEU A 394 -11.27 18.47 11.08
N GLU A 395 -10.81 17.22 11.20
CA GLU A 395 -10.87 16.43 12.45
C GLU A 395 -9.81 16.84 13.47
N THR A 396 -8.62 17.25 13.02
CA THR A 396 -7.50 17.57 13.93
C THR A 396 -7.48 19.03 14.36
N ARG A 397 -7.79 19.96 13.45
CA ARG A 397 -7.68 21.41 13.66
C ARG A 397 -8.83 22.18 13.01
N GLY A 398 -10.03 21.59 13.04
CA GLY A 398 -11.23 22.16 12.41
C GLY A 398 -11.52 23.61 12.82
N ASP A 399 -11.35 23.95 14.09
CA ASP A 399 -11.64 25.30 14.61
C ASP A 399 -10.76 26.40 13.96
N GLU A 400 -9.62 26.04 13.38
CA GLU A 400 -8.71 26.96 12.68
C GLU A 400 -9.06 27.13 11.19
N ILE A 401 -9.92 26.27 10.66
CA ILE A 401 -10.23 26.18 9.24
C ILE A 401 -11.52 26.94 8.94
N GLN A 402 -11.41 27.91 8.05
CA GLN A 402 -12.55 28.59 7.46
C GLN A 402 -12.89 27.96 6.10
N THR A 403 -14.15 27.56 5.93
CA THR A 403 -14.65 27.07 4.64
C THR A 403 -14.96 28.27 3.74
N THR A 404 -13.95 28.77 3.05
CA THR A 404 -14.12 29.89 2.11
C THR A 404 -14.79 29.43 0.81
N PRO A 405 -15.39 30.34 0.03
CA PRO A 405 -15.94 29.99 -1.29
C PRO A 405 -14.93 29.29 -2.21
N GLU A 406 -13.65 29.68 -2.12
CA GLU A 406 -12.57 29.10 -2.92
C GLU A 406 -12.29 27.62 -2.58
N VAL A 407 -12.36 27.26 -1.29
CA VAL A 407 -12.25 25.86 -0.83
C VAL A 407 -13.40 25.02 -1.41
N VAL A 408 -14.61 25.56 -1.44
CA VAL A 408 -15.79 24.87 -2.00
C VAL A 408 -15.68 24.73 -3.52
N VAL A 409 -15.19 25.76 -4.22
CA VAL A 409 -14.94 25.72 -5.67
C VAL A 409 -13.90 24.66 -6.03
N GLU A 410 -12.78 24.58 -5.32
CA GLU A 410 -11.76 23.54 -5.56
C GLU A 410 -12.31 22.14 -5.28
N ALA A 411 -13.06 21.97 -4.18
CA ALA A 411 -13.71 20.69 -3.87
C ALA A 411 -14.75 20.28 -4.93
N ALA A 412 -15.46 21.25 -5.52
CA ALA A 412 -16.42 21.01 -6.59
C ALA A 412 -15.76 20.63 -7.92
N ALA A 413 -14.58 21.20 -8.21
CA ALA A 413 -13.81 20.87 -9.41
C ALA A 413 -12.98 19.57 -9.29
N SER A 414 -12.76 19.08 -8.07
CA SER A 414 -11.87 17.93 -7.80
C SER A 414 -12.43 16.60 -8.33
N GLU A 415 -11.53 15.64 -8.48
CA GLU A 415 -11.83 14.29 -8.96
C GLU A 415 -11.88 13.33 -7.76
N CYS A 416 -12.84 12.41 -7.66
CA CYS A 416 -12.89 11.46 -6.56
C CYS A 416 -12.43 10.05 -7.00
N PHE A 417 -11.30 9.56 -6.50
CA PHE A 417 -10.93 8.13 -6.66
C PHE A 417 -11.46 7.24 -5.53
N GLY A 418 -12.03 7.83 -4.48
CA GLY A 418 -12.54 7.13 -3.31
C GLY A 418 -14.05 6.88 -3.34
N TRP A 419 -14.56 6.35 -2.21
CA TRP A 419 -15.99 6.14 -2.00
C TRP A 419 -16.74 7.44 -1.68
N LYS A 420 -16.04 8.47 -1.17
CA LYS A 420 -16.60 9.76 -0.78
C LYS A 420 -15.81 10.91 -1.41
N GLY A 421 -16.53 11.83 -2.07
CA GLY A 421 -15.92 13.02 -2.68
C GLY A 421 -15.53 14.09 -1.65
N THR A 422 -14.62 14.98 -2.03
CA THR A 422 -14.25 16.13 -1.18
C THR A 422 -15.43 17.09 -0.99
N LEU A 423 -16.18 17.38 -2.05
CA LEU A 423 -17.38 18.23 -1.95
C LEU A 423 -18.44 17.59 -1.04
N GLU A 424 -18.65 16.27 -1.17
CA GLU A 424 -19.56 15.51 -0.31
C GLU A 424 -19.14 15.55 1.16
N LEU A 425 -17.85 15.41 1.44
CA LEU A 425 -17.31 15.59 2.78
C LEU A 425 -17.64 16.97 3.35
N LEU A 426 -17.39 18.05 2.59
CA LEU A 426 -17.66 19.42 3.04
C LEU A 426 -19.15 19.68 3.30
N LEU A 427 -20.03 19.22 2.42
CA LEU A 427 -21.46 19.41 2.58
C LEU A 427 -22.03 18.64 3.79
N GLU A 428 -21.45 17.49 4.13
CA GLU A 428 -21.86 16.74 5.32
C GLU A 428 -21.30 17.31 6.63
N THR A 429 -20.04 17.78 6.62
CA THR A 429 -19.39 18.26 7.86
C THR A 429 -19.70 19.71 8.16
N ARG A 430 -19.89 20.54 7.12
CA ARG A 430 -20.04 22.00 7.22
C ARG A 430 -21.12 22.56 6.27
N GLY A 431 -22.11 21.74 5.93
CA GLY A 431 -23.16 22.12 4.96
C GLY A 431 -23.90 23.41 5.29
N ASP A 432 -24.13 23.69 6.58
CA ASP A 432 -24.81 24.89 7.07
C ASP A 432 -23.97 26.17 6.88
N GLU A 433 -22.65 26.06 6.80
CA GLU A 433 -21.72 27.17 6.55
C GLU A 433 -21.59 27.48 5.04
N ILE A 434 -21.99 26.54 4.18
CA ILE A 434 -21.70 26.58 2.74
C ILE A 434 -22.91 27.12 1.98
N GLN A 435 -22.69 28.21 1.26
CA GLN A 435 -23.61 28.71 0.24
C GLN A 435 -23.21 28.19 -1.15
N ILE A 436 -24.16 27.64 -1.90
CA ILE A 436 -23.91 27.20 -3.27
C ILE A 436 -24.01 28.41 -4.21
N THR A 437 -22.87 28.99 -4.55
CA THR A 437 -22.79 30.10 -5.50
C THR A 437 -22.74 29.61 -6.95
N PRO A 438 -22.99 30.47 -7.95
CA PRO A 438 -22.84 30.10 -9.36
C PRO A 438 -21.46 29.53 -9.70
N GLU A 439 -20.40 30.07 -9.09
CA GLU A 439 -19.01 29.63 -9.30
C GLU A 439 -18.79 28.18 -8.87
N VAL A 440 -19.41 27.76 -7.75
CA VAL A 440 -19.35 26.37 -7.27
C VAL A 440 -20.00 25.41 -8.29
N VAL A 441 -21.14 25.80 -8.84
CA VAL A 441 -21.85 24.97 -9.84
C VAL A 441 -21.09 24.97 -11.17
N ILE A 442 -20.54 26.09 -11.61
CA ILE A 442 -19.68 26.19 -12.79
C ILE A 442 -18.45 25.27 -12.65
N ALA A 443 -17.81 25.27 -11.47
CA ALA A 443 -16.66 24.42 -11.17
C ALA A 443 -17.02 22.93 -11.24
N ALA A 444 -18.14 22.52 -10.62
CA ALA A 444 -18.64 21.15 -10.72
C ALA A 444 -19.01 20.75 -12.16
N ALA A 445 -19.67 21.65 -12.90
CA ALA A 445 -20.07 21.44 -14.28
C ALA A 445 -18.87 21.28 -15.22
N GLY A 446 -17.81 22.06 -15.03
CA GLY A 446 -16.56 21.95 -15.80
C GLY A 446 -15.62 20.82 -15.33
N GLY A 447 -15.87 20.27 -14.14
CA GLY A 447 -15.01 19.30 -13.44
C GLY A 447 -14.85 17.95 -14.14
N ARG A 448 -13.97 17.11 -13.59
CA ARG A 448 -13.73 15.73 -14.08
C ARG A 448 -14.73 14.72 -13.54
N ASP A 449 -15.28 14.98 -12.36
CA ASP A 449 -16.18 14.06 -11.69
C ASP A 449 -17.62 14.55 -11.73
N PHE A 450 -18.47 13.80 -12.44
CA PHE A 450 -19.87 14.16 -12.56
C PHE A 450 -20.65 14.04 -11.27
N ARG A 451 -20.15 13.26 -10.30
CA ARG A 451 -20.80 13.08 -9.00
C ARG A 451 -20.88 14.38 -8.22
N ASN A 452 -19.93 15.31 -8.41
CA ASN A 452 -19.99 16.61 -7.75
C ASN A 452 -21.18 17.44 -8.26
N LEU A 453 -21.38 17.50 -9.57
CA LEU A 453 -22.54 18.19 -10.14
C LEU A 453 -23.84 17.48 -9.75
N GLN A 454 -23.87 16.15 -9.83
CA GLN A 454 -25.03 15.37 -9.42
C GLN A 454 -25.42 15.63 -7.96
N LEU A 455 -24.44 15.63 -7.05
CA LEU A 455 -24.63 15.88 -5.64
C LEU A 455 -25.25 17.26 -5.40
N LEU A 456 -24.73 18.30 -6.05
CA LEU A 456 -25.27 19.66 -5.95
C LEU A 456 -26.73 19.72 -6.42
N LEU A 457 -27.05 19.13 -7.57
CA LEU A 457 -28.40 19.12 -8.11
C LEU A 457 -29.39 18.34 -7.23
N GLU A 458 -28.96 17.23 -6.62
CA GLU A 458 -29.83 16.35 -5.83
C GLU A 458 -30.01 16.82 -4.38
N LYS A 459 -28.95 17.37 -3.76
CA LYS A 459 -28.97 17.77 -2.34
C LYS A 459 -29.23 19.26 -2.12
N ARG A 460 -28.82 20.11 -3.07
CA ARG A 460 -28.91 21.58 -2.97
C ARG A 460 -29.60 22.20 -4.20
N GLY A 461 -30.31 21.40 -5.00
CA GLY A 461 -30.90 21.82 -6.26
C GLY A 461 -31.86 23.00 -6.17
N GLY A 462 -32.56 23.15 -5.03
CA GLY A 462 -33.47 24.27 -4.78
C GLY A 462 -32.79 25.63 -4.64
N GLU A 463 -31.47 25.66 -4.42
CA GLU A 463 -30.67 26.90 -4.36
C GLU A 463 -30.04 27.26 -5.71
N ILE A 464 -30.10 26.35 -6.68
CA ILE A 464 -29.40 26.46 -7.95
C ILE A 464 -30.38 26.90 -9.03
N GLN A 465 -30.10 28.03 -9.67
CA GLN A 465 -30.70 28.41 -10.95
C GLN A 465 -29.71 28.10 -12.08
N ILE A 466 -30.14 27.38 -13.11
CA ILE A 466 -29.25 27.12 -14.26
C ILE A 466 -29.08 28.40 -15.07
N ILE A 467 -27.81 28.84 -15.18
CA ILE A 467 -27.40 29.98 -16.01
C ILE A 467 -26.58 29.50 -17.21
N PRO A 468 -26.49 30.29 -18.31
CA PRO A 468 -25.75 29.91 -19.51
C PRO A 468 -24.30 29.47 -19.24
N GLU A 469 -23.60 30.12 -18.32
CA GLU A 469 -22.21 29.85 -17.97
C GLU A 469 -22.02 28.43 -17.42
N MET A 470 -22.99 27.90 -16.65
CA MET A 470 -22.96 26.53 -16.14
C MET A 470 -23.09 25.52 -17.28
N VAL A 471 -23.96 25.81 -18.25
CA VAL A 471 -24.17 24.95 -19.43
C VAL A 471 -22.94 24.99 -20.35
N ILE A 472 -22.34 26.16 -20.55
CA ILE A 472 -21.08 26.32 -21.30
C ILE A 472 -19.95 25.52 -20.61
N ALA A 473 -19.85 25.61 -19.29
CA ALA A 473 -18.86 24.87 -18.51
C ALA A 473 -19.05 23.35 -18.64
N ALA A 474 -20.29 22.86 -18.56
CA ALA A 474 -20.60 21.44 -18.79
C ALA A 474 -20.31 20.98 -20.23
N ALA A 475 -20.66 21.80 -21.22
CA ALA A 475 -20.48 21.50 -22.64
C ALA A 475 -19.00 21.48 -23.05
N GLY A 476 -18.18 22.37 -22.49
CA GLY A 476 -16.74 22.45 -22.72
C GLY A 476 -15.88 21.73 -21.68
N GLY A 477 -16.50 21.16 -20.64
CA GLY A 477 -15.85 20.61 -19.46
C GLY A 477 -15.10 19.30 -19.71
N ARG A 478 -14.49 18.73 -18.67
CA ARG A 478 -13.65 17.53 -18.79
C ARG A 478 -14.43 16.21 -18.83
N ASN A 479 -15.68 16.20 -18.39
CA ASN A 479 -16.54 15.02 -18.38
C ASN A 479 -17.85 15.27 -19.14
N SER A 480 -18.09 14.51 -20.22
CA SER A 480 -19.28 14.66 -21.07
C SER A 480 -20.60 14.35 -20.34
N ARG A 481 -20.56 13.57 -19.25
CA ARG A 481 -21.73 13.25 -18.41
C ARG A 481 -22.30 14.49 -17.71
N ASN A 482 -21.51 15.53 -17.48
CA ASN A 482 -21.99 16.76 -16.84
C ASN A 482 -23.06 17.47 -17.67
N LEU A 483 -22.83 17.60 -18.97
CA LEU A 483 -23.83 18.19 -19.88
C LEU A 483 -25.09 17.32 -19.92
N GLN A 484 -24.92 16.01 -19.96
CA GLN A 484 -26.04 15.07 -19.94
C GLN A 484 -26.88 15.21 -18.66
N LEU A 485 -26.25 15.34 -17.49
CA LEU A 485 -26.95 15.53 -16.22
C LEU A 485 -27.76 16.82 -16.19
N LEU A 486 -27.22 17.94 -16.68
CA LEU A 486 -27.97 19.19 -16.77
C LEU A 486 -29.20 19.05 -17.65
N LEU A 487 -29.06 18.41 -18.82
CA LEU A 487 -30.18 18.18 -19.74
C LEU A 487 -31.23 17.22 -19.16
N GLU A 488 -30.81 16.17 -18.45
CA GLU A 488 -31.70 15.17 -17.85
C GLU A 488 -32.46 15.70 -16.62
N LYS A 489 -31.78 16.48 -15.76
CA LYS A 489 -32.34 16.89 -14.45
C LYS A 489 -32.93 18.30 -14.46
N ARG A 490 -32.44 19.19 -15.34
CA ARG A 490 -32.82 20.62 -15.39
C ARG A 490 -33.02 21.11 -16.83
N GLY A 491 -33.41 20.20 -17.73
CA GLY A 491 -33.52 20.46 -19.16
C GLY A 491 -34.38 21.67 -19.52
N ASP A 492 -35.48 21.90 -18.78
CA ASP A 492 -36.40 23.02 -19.02
C ASP A 492 -35.76 24.41 -18.80
N GLU A 493 -34.68 24.49 -18.01
CA GLU A 493 -33.94 25.72 -17.75
C GLU A 493 -32.70 25.88 -18.63
N VAL A 494 -32.24 24.78 -19.23
CA VAL A 494 -31.10 24.80 -20.16
C VAL A 494 -31.55 25.44 -21.46
N GLN A 495 -30.73 26.32 -22.04
CA GLN A 495 -30.90 26.83 -23.40
C GLN A 495 -29.62 26.56 -24.20
N ILE A 496 -29.76 26.07 -25.43
CA ILE A 496 -28.61 25.84 -26.30
C ILE A 496 -28.29 27.13 -27.05
N THR A 497 -27.42 27.95 -26.46
CA THR A 497 -26.91 29.17 -27.09
C THR A 497 -25.76 28.85 -28.07
N PRO A 498 -25.40 29.79 -28.96
CA PRO A 498 -24.22 29.64 -29.80
C PRO A 498 -22.93 29.29 -29.03
N GLU A 499 -22.75 29.84 -27.84
CA GLU A 499 -21.58 29.61 -26.98
C GLU A 499 -21.55 28.19 -26.43
N VAL A 500 -22.71 27.64 -26.06
CA VAL A 500 -22.86 26.23 -25.62
C VAL A 500 -22.48 25.29 -26.76
N TYR A 501 -22.97 25.57 -27.97
CA TYR A 501 -22.61 24.79 -29.16
C TYR A 501 -21.10 24.84 -29.43
N MET A 502 -20.52 26.04 -29.45
CA MET A 502 -19.08 26.21 -29.69
C MET A 502 -18.21 25.53 -28.63
N ALA A 503 -18.65 25.52 -27.36
CA ALA A 503 -17.95 24.82 -26.29
C ALA A 503 -17.96 23.30 -26.49
N ALA A 504 -19.10 22.72 -26.89
CA ALA A 504 -19.21 21.29 -27.19
C ALA A 504 -18.43 20.89 -28.47
N ALA A 505 -18.60 21.65 -29.55
CA ALA A 505 -17.98 21.39 -30.85
C ALA A 505 -16.45 21.57 -30.84
N GLY A 506 -15.94 22.45 -29.96
CA GLY A 506 -14.52 22.69 -29.77
C GLY A 506 -13.78 21.65 -28.91
N HIS A 507 -14.47 20.64 -28.36
CA HIS A 507 -13.88 19.62 -27.50
C HIS A 507 -13.35 18.40 -28.29
N LEU A 508 -12.45 17.60 -27.69
CA LEU A 508 -11.91 16.38 -28.31
C LEU A 508 -12.98 15.31 -28.57
N GLU A 509 -14.00 15.26 -27.72
CA GLU A 509 -15.14 14.33 -27.80
C GLU A 509 -16.36 14.96 -28.49
N ARG A 510 -16.13 15.87 -29.45
CA ARG A 510 -17.22 16.66 -30.07
C ARG A 510 -18.37 15.82 -30.62
N GLU A 511 -18.11 14.64 -31.18
CA GLU A 511 -19.15 13.78 -31.77
C GLU A 511 -20.17 13.33 -30.72
N GLN A 512 -19.69 12.86 -29.56
CA GLN A 512 -20.55 12.45 -28.45
C GLN A 512 -21.35 13.64 -27.91
N ARG A 513 -20.70 14.79 -27.75
CA ARG A 513 -21.33 15.99 -27.17
C ARG A 513 -22.35 16.62 -28.10
N LEU A 514 -22.05 16.72 -29.39
CA LEU A 514 -22.99 17.22 -30.39
C LEU A 514 -24.13 16.24 -30.63
N GLY A 515 -23.86 14.93 -30.63
CA GLY A 515 -24.91 13.90 -30.69
C GLY A 515 -25.90 14.04 -29.54
N LEU A 516 -25.42 14.23 -28.31
CA LEU A 516 -26.26 14.47 -27.14
C LEU A 516 -27.10 15.74 -27.29
N LEU A 517 -26.51 16.85 -27.74
CA LEU A 517 -27.23 18.10 -27.96
C LEU A 517 -28.32 17.93 -29.04
N MET A 518 -28.01 17.25 -30.14
CA MET A 518 -28.97 16.98 -31.23
C MET A 518 -30.13 16.09 -30.77
N GLU A 519 -29.84 15.04 -29.99
CA GLU A 519 -30.86 14.15 -29.44
C GLU A 519 -31.82 14.88 -28.50
N LYS A 520 -31.29 15.71 -27.60
CA LYS A 520 -32.09 16.35 -26.54
C LYS A 520 -32.70 17.69 -26.96
N ARG A 521 -32.07 18.43 -27.88
CA ARG A 521 -32.39 19.83 -28.23
C ARG A 521 -32.14 20.16 -29.71
N GLY A 522 -32.36 19.21 -30.61
CA GLY A 522 -32.12 19.36 -32.05
C GLY A 522 -32.78 20.59 -32.70
N ASP A 523 -33.95 21.01 -32.23
CA ASP A 523 -34.68 22.16 -32.79
C ASP A 523 -33.99 23.51 -32.52
N GLU A 524 -33.22 23.63 -31.45
CA GLU A 524 -32.44 24.83 -31.14
C GLU A 524 -31.13 24.91 -31.93
N ILE A 525 -30.62 23.76 -32.35
CA ILE A 525 -29.37 23.58 -33.10
C ILE A 525 -29.57 23.87 -34.59
N GLN A 526 -30.80 23.84 -35.10
CA GLN A 526 -31.10 24.19 -36.49
C GLN A 526 -30.84 25.68 -36.84
N LYS A 527 -30.50 26.52 -35.87
CA LYS A 527 -30.15 27.94 -36.04
C LYS A 527 -28.64 28.20 -36.20
N ILE A 528 -27.82 27.15 -36.33
CA ILE A 528 -26.36 27.27 -36.36
C ILE A 528 -25.86 27.78 -37.71
N THR A 529 -25.00 28.80 -37.67
CA THR A 529 -24.43 29.42 -38.86
C THR A 529 -23.06 28.81 -39.23
N PRO A 530 -22.65 28.87 -40.52
CA PRO A 530 -21.29 28.48 -40.94
C PRO A 530 -20.14 29.22 -40.23
N GLU A 531 -20.43 30.35 -39.59
CA GLU A 531 -19.48 31.12 -38.79
C GLU A 531 -19.22 30.47 -37.42
N MET A 532 -20.26 29.91 -36.80
CA MET A 532 -20.15 29.18 -35.53
C MET A 532 -19.33 27.89 -35.70
N GLU A 533 -19.51 27.17 -36.81
CA GLU A 533 -18.68 26.01 -37.17
C GLU A 533 -17.20 26.38 -37.34
N ARG A 534 -16.92 27.52 -38.00
CA ARG A 534 -15.54 28.03 -38.14
C ARG A 534 -14.93 28.39 -36.79
N ALA A 535 -15.69 29.02 -35.89
CA ALA A 535 -15.23 29.34 -34.54
C ALA A 535 -14.97 28.08 -33.70
N ALA A 536 -15.85 27.08 -33.78
CA ALA A 536 -15.66 25.78 -33.14
C ALA A 536 -14.42 25.05 -33.65
N ALA A 537 -14.19 25.01 -34.97
CA ALA A 537 -13.01 24.40 -35.58
C ALA A 537 -11.71 25.09 -35.16
N LYS A 538 -11.72 26.42 -35.05
CA LYS A 538 -10.58 27.19 -34.52
C LYS A 538 -10.28 26.81 -33.07
N ARG A 539 -11.31 26.78 -32.20
CA ARG A 539 -11.18 26.40 -30.79
C ARG A 539 -10.71 24.96 -30.62
N PHE A 540 -11.20 24.04 -31.45
CA PHE A 540 -10.72 22.66 -31.50
C PHE A 540 -9.24 22.59 -31.86
N SER A 541 -8.80 23.33 -32.89
CA SER A 541 -7.38 23.40 -33.27
C SER A 541 -6.50 23.98 -32.15
N GLU A 542 -6.97 25.01 -31.44
CA GLU A 542 -6.26 25.59 -30.30
C GLU A 542 -6.18 24.61 -29.13
N ASN A 543 -7.27 23.93 -28.79
CA ASN A 543 -7.30 22.88 -27.76
C ASN A 543 -6.38 21.71 -28.11
N LEU A 544 -6.37 21.29 -29.38
CA LEU A 544 -5.49 20.24 -29.89
C LEU A 544 -4.03 20.68 -29.84
N LYS A 545 -3.73 21.93 -30.20
CA LYS A 545 -2.38 22.51 -30.05
C LYS A 545 -1.97 22.59 -28.59
N LEU A 546 -2.84 22.98 -27.67
CA LEU A 546 -2.58 23.02 -26.23
C LEU A 546 -2.33 21.61 -25.69
N LEU A 547 -3.13 20.63 -26.10
CA LEU A 547 -2.92 19.24 -25.78
C LEU A 547 -1.58 18.75 -26.33
N ILE A 548 -1.27 19.10 -27.57
CA ILE A 548 -0.03 18.74 -28.25
C ILE A 548 1.16 19.48 -27.63
N THR A 549 1.08 20.73 -27.16
CA THR A 549 2.20 21.41 -26.47
C THR A 549 2.30 21.03 -25.01
N GLN A 550 1.22 20.56 -24.38
CA GLN A 550 1.26 19.88 -23.09
C GLN A 550 1.69 18.40 -23.21
N LYS A 551 1.57 17.80 -24.41
CA LYS A 551 1.99 16.42 -24.73
C LYS A 551 3.29 16.31 -25.56
N LEU A 552 3.83 17.36 -26.18
CA LEU A 552 5.10 17.35 -26.94
C LEU A 552 6.34 17.43 -26.06
N PRO A 553 6.28 17.85 -24.78
CA PRO A 553 7.29 17.45 -23.81
C PRO A 553 7.28 15.93 -23.58
N ARG A 554 6.28 15.19 -24.08
CA ARG A 554 6.15 13.72 -23.96
C ARG A 554 6.64 12.94 -25.19
N PHE A 555 7.16 13.61 -26.23
CA PHE A 555 7.89 12.97 -27.33
C PHE A 555 8.91 13.96 -27.89
N GLY A 556 10.08 14.05 -27.26
CA GLY A 556 11.25 14.72 -27.81
C GLY A 556 12.13 13.71 -28.55
N LEU A 557 12.13 13.80 -29.88
CA LEU A 557 13.36 13.67 -30.65
C LEU A 557 14.33 14.79 -30.24
#